data_AF-T2M5V1-F1
#
_entry.id   AF-T2M5V1-F1
#
_cell.length_a   1.000
_cell.length_b   1.000
_cell.length_c   1.000
_cell.angle_alpha   90.00
_cell.angle_beta   90.00
_cell.angle_gamma   90.00
#
_symmetry.space_group_name_H-M   'P 1'
#
loop_
_entity.id
_entity.type
_entity.pdbx_description
1 polymer ?
#
loop_
_entity_poly.entity_id
_entity_poly.type
_entity_poly.pdbx_seq_one_letter_code
_entity_poly.pdbx_strand_id
1 'polypeptide(L)'
;MEKVSMKKSKSVNSSFQYNAQEHTFLSNQAHMVENEDRLLKLLTDFKSGKLNAFDENCNLEKMSNIKVLQEKLARLHFQLEDEDANKMALSEEERSKRNQEMMDKLMSNMETLCSSIQSLHTTHS
;
A
#
# COMPACT_ATOMS: atom_id res chain seq x y z
N MET A 1 66.65 -3.60 9.63
CA MET A 1 65.33 -3.07 10.03
C MET A 1 64.27 -4.06 9.58
N GLU A 2 63.67 -4.68 10.59
CA GLU A 2 62.40 -5.42 10.70
C GLU A 2 61.69 -6.01 9.46
N LYS A 3 61.57 -7.36 9.47
CA LYS A 3 60.61 -8.11 8.66
C LYS A 3 59.22 -7.95 9.27
N VAL A 4 58.35 -7.17 8.65
CA VAL A 4 56.93 -7.13 9.04
C VAL A 4 56.22 -8.33 8.40
N SER A 5 56.02 -9.35 9.22
CA SER A 5 55.22 -10.53 8.93
C SER A 5 53.73 -10.13 8.91
N MET A 6 53.16 -9.94 7.71
CA MET A 6 51.72 -9.79 7.55
C MET A 6 51.06 -11.16 7.70
N LYS A 7 50.67 -11.50 8.93
CA LYS A 7 49.65 -12.54 9.18
C LYS A 7 48.30 -11.96 8.74
N LYS A 8 47.91 -12.20 7.48
CA LYS A 8 46.52 -11.98 7.05
C LYS A 8 45.74 -13.28 7.22
N SER A 9 44.79 -13.19 8.13
CA SER A 9 43.88 -14.18 8.66
C SER A 9 43.22 -15.02 7.56
N LYS A 10 43.25 -16.34 7.73
CA LYS A 10 42.33 -17.26 7.04
C LYS A 10 40.91 -16.91 7.50
N SER A 11 40.14 -16.22 6.67
CA SER A 11 38.69 -16.24 6.77
C SER A 11 38.20 -17.56 6.18
N VAL A 12 38.01 -18.55 7.04
CA VAL A 12 37.12 -19.66 6.78
C VAL A 12 35.75 -19.19 7.23
N ASN A 13 34.86 -18.93 6.28
CA ASN A 13 33.40 -18.96 6.38
C ASN A 13 32.85 -18.27 5.14
N SER A 14 31.89 -18.80 4.42
CA SER A 14 31.29 -20.12 4.41
C SER A 14 30.91 -20.31 2.95
N SER A 15 30.91 -21.55 2.48
CA SER A 15 30.06 -21.91 1.36
C SER A 15 28.70 -21.25 1.59
N PHE A 16 28.34 -20.27 0.76
CA PHE A 16 26.94 -19.90 0.57
C PHE A 16 26.30 -21.10 -0.10
N GLN A 17 26.04 -22.11 0.74
CA GLN A 17 24.98 -23.05 0.54
C GLN A 17 23.75 -22.17 0.51
N TYR A 18 23.44 -21.66 -0.68
CA TYR A 18 22.06 -21.45 -1.03
C TYR A 18 21.43 -22.82 -0.78
N ASN A 19 20.91 -23.00 0.44
CA ASN A 19 19.65 -23.67 0.58
C ASN A 19 18.72 -22.83 -0.28
N ALA A 20 18.73 -23.12 -1.59
CA ALA A 20 17.55 -23.03 -2.40
C ALA A 20 16.59 -23.94 -1.66
N GLN A 21 15.94 -23.35 -0.66
CA GLN A 21 14.77 -23.85 0.01
C GLN A 21 13.92 -24.35 -1.13
N GLU A 22 13.98 -25.67 -1.37
CA GLU A 22 13.39 -26.26 -2.54
C GLU A 22 11.98 -25.73 -2.56
N HIS A 23 11.66 -24.92 -3.57
CA HIS A 23 10.30 -24.50 -3.77
C HIS A 23 9.56 -25.82 -3.94
N THR A 24 8.82 -26.22 -2.91
CA THR A 24 8.11 -27.49 -2.83
C THR A 24 7.17 -27.67 -4.03
N PHE A 25 6.89 -26.56 -4.72
CA PHE A 25 6.23 -26.46 -6.01
C PHE A 25 6.94 -27.15 -7.20
N LEU A 26 8.27 -27.29 -7.20
CA LEU A 26 9.05 -27.69 -8.39
C LEU A 26 9.66 -29.11 -8.33
N SER A 27 9.51 -29.88 -7.25
CA SER A 27 10.29 -31.13 -7.10
C SER A 27 9.49 -32.44 -7.03
N ASN A 28 8.15 -32.46 -7.02
CA ASN A 28 7.45 -33.74 -6.90
C ASN A 28 6.04 -33.71 -7.54
N GLN A 29 5.86 -34.57 -8.55
CA GLN A 29 4.65 -34.62 -9.39
C GLN A 29 3.36 -34.86 -8.58
N ALA A 30 3.46 -35.53 -7.43
CA ALA A 30 2.35 -35.71 -6.49
C ALA A 30 1.80 -34.39 -5.93
N HIS A 31 2.66 -33.39 -5.70
CA HIS A 31 2.24 -32.09 -5.15
C HIS A 31 1.63 -31.17 -6.22
N MET A 32 1.95 -31.38 -7.51
CA MET A 32 1.33 -30.63 -8.60
C MET A 32 -0.14 -31.02 -8.80
N VAL A 33 -0.45 -32.33 -8.73
CA VAL A 33 -1.83 -32.83 -8.82
C VAL A 33 -2.65 -32.40 -7.61
N GLU A 34 -2.08 -32.49 -6.41
CA GLU A 34 -2.76 -32.00 -5.20
C GLU A 34 -3.04 -30.49 -5.27
N ASN A 35 -2.10 -29.71 -5.81
CA ASN A 35 -2.30 -28.27 -6.00
C ASN A 35 -3.35 -27.98 -7.08
N GLU A 36 -3.37 -28.74 -8.18
CA GLU A 36 -4.41 -28.66 -9.21
C GLU A 36 -5.80 -28.92 -8.62
N ASP A 37 -5.96 -29.99 -7.84
CA ASP A 37 -7.21 -30.32 -7.16
C ASP A 37 -7.62 -29.22 -6.17
N ARG A 38 -6.67 -28.67 -5.41
CA ARG A 38 -6.92 -27.56 -4.49
C ARG A 38 -7.34 -26.29 -5.23
N LEU A 39 -6.75 -25.97 -6.38
CA LEU A 39 -7.13 -24.82 -7.20
C LEU A 39 -8.48 -25.01 -7.88
N LEU A 40 -8.79 -26.21 -8.37
CA LEU A 40 -10.10 -26.54 -8.94
C LEU A 40 -11.20 -26.45 -7.89
N LYS A 41 -10.94 -26.94 -6.67
CA LYS A 41 -11.85 -26.78 -5.53
C LYS A 41 -12.01 -25.32 -5.15
N LEU A 42 -10.93 -24.56 -5.10
CA LEU A 42 -10.95 -23.11 -4.84
C LEU A 42 -11.81 -22.38 -5.87
N LEU A 43 -11.65 -22.70 -7.16
CA LEU A 43 -12.43 -22.12 -8.25
C LEU A 43 -13.92 -22.51 -8.15
N THR A 44 -14.21 -23.74 -7.75
CA THR A 44 -15.58 -24.23 -7.54
C THR A 44 -16.24 -23.53 -6.36
N ASP A 45 -15.53 -23.39 -5.25
CA ASP A 45 -15.99 -22.63 -4.08
C ASP A 45 -16.18 -21.14 -4.45
N PHE A 46 -15.36 -20.58 -5.36
CA PHE A 46 -15.54 -19.22 -5.89
C PHE A 46 -16.79 -19.06 -6.76
N LYS A 47 -16.99 -19.97 -7.72
CA LYS A 47 -18.15 -19.94 -8.64
C LYS A 47 -19.47 -20.20 -7.93
N SER A 48 -19.44 -20.98 -6.86
CA SER A 48 -20.63 -21.25 -6.02
C SER A 48 -20.92 -20.14 -5.01
N GLY A 49 -20.07 -19.10 -4.92
CA GLY A 49 -20.22 -18.01 -3.95
C GLY A 49 -19.91 -18.42 -2.51
N LYS A 50 -19.40 -19.64 -2.29
CA LYS A 50 -18.98 -20.13 -0.97
C LYS A 50 -17.67 -19.48 -0.50
N LEU A 51 -16.82 -19.11 -1.45
CA LEU A 51 -15.61 -18.34 -1.19
C LEU A 51 -15.77 -16.92 -1.72
N ASN A 52 -15.99 -16.00 -0.79
CA ASN A 52 -15.96 -14.57 -1.07
C ASN A 52 -14.52 -14.07 -0.86
N ALA A 53 -13.80 -13.77 -1.94
CA ALA A 53 -12.46 -13.13 -1.82
C ALA A 53 -12.54 -11.73 -1.22
N PHE A 54 -13.71 -11.11 -1.30
CA PHE A 54 -14.05 -9.85 -0.68
C PHE A 54 -15.39 -10.05 0.02
N ASP A 55 -15.46 -9.69 1.31
CA ASP A 55 -16.71 -9.75 2.08
C ASP A 55 -17.87 -9.13 1.30
N GLU A 56 -19.10 -9.60 1.56
CA GLU A 56 -20.35 -9.14 0.91
C GLU A 56 -20.53 -7.61 0.99
N ASN A 57 -19.80 -6.95 1.89
CA ASN A 57 -19.70 -5.50 2.09
C ASN A 57 -18.60 -4.77 1.28
N CYS A 58 -18.05 -5.41 0.23
CA CYS A 58 -17.10 -4.87 -0.75
C CYS A 58 -16.10 -3.84 -0.19
N ASN A 59 -15.08 -4.34 0.51
CA ASN A 59 -13.99 -3.54 1.04
C ASN A 59 -13.16 -2.85 -0.08
N LEU A 60 -13.04 -3.47 -1.25
CA LEU A 60 -12.18 -2.96 -2.33
C LEU A 60 -12.69 -1.63 -2.90
N GLU A 61 -13.99 -1.49 -3.14
CA GLU A 61 -14.58 -0.24 -3.63
C GLU A 61 -14.46 0.87 -2.58
N LYS A 62 -14.72 0.55 -1.31
CA LYS A 62 -14.55 1.49 -0.19
C LYS A 62 -13.08 1.93 -0.05
N MET A 63 -12.13 1.00 -0.14
CA MET A 63 -10.69 1.31 -0.14
C MET A 63 -10.28 2.16 -1.35
N SER A 64 -10.84 1.88 -2.53
CA SER A 64 -10.62 2.70 -3.73
C SER A 64 -11.13 4.13 -3.50
N ASN A 65 -12.31 4.29 -2.90
CA ASN A 65 -12.87 5.60 -2.57
C ASN A 65 -12.01 6.36 -1.54
N ILE A 66 -11.52 5.66 -0.50
CA ILE A 66 -10.58 6.22 0.48
C ILE A 66 -9.31 6.73 -0.22
N LYS A 67 -8.76 5.96 -1.15
CA LYS A 67 -7.58 6.36 -1.94
C LYS A 67 -7.85 7.64 -2.74
N VAL A 68 -8.99 7.74 -3.42
CA VAL A 68 -9.38 8.94 -4.17
C VAL A 68 -9.50 10.17 -3.25
N LEU A 69 -10.09 10.00 -2.06
CA LEU A 69 -10.20 11.07 -1.07
C LEU A 69 -8.82 11.54 -0.57
N GLN A 70 -7.89 10.60 -0.33
CA GLN A 70 -6.51 10.91 0.03
C GLN A 70 -5.78 11.68 -1.09
N GLU A 71 -5.92 11.26 -2.34
CA GLU A 71 -5.33 11.96 -3.49
C GLU A 71 -5.87 13.38 -3.63
N LYS A 72 -7.18 13.57 -3.43
CA LYS A 72 -7.81 14.89 -3.45
C LYS A 72 -7.25 15.80 -2.35
N LEU A 73 -7.07 15.25 -1.15
CA LEU A 73 -6.49 15.98 -0.01
C LEU A 73 -5.05 16.40 -0.28
N ALA A 74 -4.22 15.47 -0.79
CA ALA A 74 -2.84 15.75 -1.15
C ALA A 74 -2.73 16.85 -2.22
N ARG A 75 -3.60 16.81 -3.24
CA ARG A 75 -3.65 17.87 -4.27
C ARG A 75 -3.98 19.25 -3.68
N LEU A 76 -4.97 19.33 -2.78
CA LEU A 76 -5.32 20.59 -2.12
C LEU A 76 -4.18 21.09 -1.22
N HIS A 77 -3.49 20.19 -0.52
CA HIS A 77 -2.32 20.54 0.29
C HIS A 77 -1.20 21.13 -0.57
N PHE A 78 -0.84 20.47 -1.68
CA PHE A 78 0.18 20.99 -2.58
C PHE A 78 -0.22 22.31 -3.23
N GLN A 79 -1.51 22.53 -3.53
CA GLN A 79 -1.99 23.82 -4.04
C GLN A 79 -1.90 24.95 -3.00
N LEU A 80 -2.01 24.63 -1.71
CA LEU A 80 -1.78 25.59 -0.63
C LEU A 80 -0.29 25.89 -0.44
N GLU A 81 0.58 24.88 -0.59
CA GLU A 81 2.03 25.04 -0.54
C GLU A 81 2.61 25.76 -1.77
N ASP A 82 1.91 25.75 -2.91
CA ASP A 82 2.26 26.50 -4.11
C ASP A 82 1.99 28.00 -3.92
N GLU A 83 2.80 28.59 -3.05
CA GLU A 83 2.81 30.00 -2.69
C GLU A 83 3.25 30.91 -3.85
N ASP A 84 4.08 30.40 -4.77
CA ASP A 84 4.67 31.20 -5.85
C ASP A 84 3.70 31.46 -7.01
N ALA A 85 2.80 30.51 -7.33
CA ALA A 85 1.69 30.75 -8.26
C ALA A 85 0.65 31.73 -7.69
N ASN A 86 0.45 31.74 -6.37
CA ASN A 86 -0.56 32.56 -5.69
C ASN A 86 -0.11 34.01 -5.39
N LYS A 87 1.20 34.27 -5.31
CA LYS A 87 1.74 35.61 -4.95
C LYS A 87 1.76 36.62 -6.10
N MET A 88 1.88 36.17 -7.33
CA MET A 88 2.14 37.07 -8.47
C MET A 88 0.86 37.67 -9.10
N ALA A 89 -0.34 37.16 -8.77
CA ALA A 89 -1.56 37.44 -9.52
C ALA A 89 -2.73 38.07 -8.73
N LEU A 90 -2.63 38.22 -7.40
CA LEU A 90 -3.77 38.55 -6.52
C LEU A 90 -3.40 39.57 -5.45
N SER A 91 -4.39 40.35 -5.02
CA SER A 91 -4.31 41.18 -3.81
C SER A 91 -4.14 40.31 -2.56
N GLU A 92 -3.53 40.86 -1.50
CA GLU A 92 -3.41 40.24 -0.17
C GLU A 92 -4.77 39.74 0.37
N GLU A 93 -5.83 40.53 0.17
CA GLU A 93 -7.18 40.19 0.63
C GLU A 93 -7.79 39.04 -0.18
N GLU A 94 -7.60 39.05 -1.50
CA GLU A 94 -8.07 37.97 -2.39
C GLU A 94 -7.33 36.66 -2.15
N ARG A 95 -6.04 36.75 -1.83
CA ARG A 95 -5.21 35.61 -1.44
C ARG A 95 -5.67 35.03 -0.11
N SER A 96 -5.88 35.88 0.90
CA SER A 96 -6.37 35.46 2.21
C SER A 96 -7.72 34.76 2.10
N LYS A 97 -8.66 35.34 1.35
CA LYS A 97 -9.98 34.74 1.09
C LYS A 97 -9.87 33.40 0.37
N ARG A 98 -9.06 33.30 -0.69
CA ARG A 98 -8.83 32.05 -1.44
C ARG A 98 -8.22 30.98 -0.54
N ASN A 99 -7.21 31.33 0.25
CA ASN A 99 -6.56 30.39 1.18
C ASN A 99 -7.56 29.88 2.22
N GLN A 100 -8.40 30.76 2.77
CA GLN A 100 -9.47 30.35 3.69
C GLN A 100 -10.43 29.35 3.01
N GLU A 101 -10.93 29.66 1.81
CA GLU A 101 -11.81 28.75 1.06
C GLU A 101 -11.16 27.38 0.76
N MET A 102 -9.85 27.37 0.50
CA MET A 102 -9.10 26.14 0.27
C MET A 102 -8.89 25.33 1.57
N MET A 103 -8.63 26.00 2.68
CA MET A 103 -8.55 25.38 4.00
C MET A 103 -9.89 24.78 4.44
N ASP A 104 -11.00 25.47 4.18
CA ASP A 104 -12.35 24.96 4.46
C ASP A 104 -12.63 23.68 3.64
N LYS A 105 -12.25 23.68 2.36
CA LYS A 105 -12.34 22.48 1.49
C LYS A 105 -11.44 21.36 1.98
N LEU A 106 -10.24 21.66 2.47
CA LEU A 106 -9.31 20.68 3.01
C LEU A 106 -9.91 20.01 4.25
N MET A 107 -10.41 20.80 5.20
CA MET A 107 -11.07 20.32 6.42
C MET A 107 -12.28 19.43 6.11
N SER A 108 -13.18 19.89 5.23
CA SER A 108 -14.36 19.11 4.83
C SER A 108 -14.01 17.78 4.16
N ASN A 109 -13.00 17.77 3.26
CA ASN A 109 -12.55 16.53 2.64
C ASN A 109 -11.86 15.60 3.65
N MET A 110 -11.15 16.14 4.63
CA MET A 110 -10.53 15.37 5.71
C MET A 110 -11.58 14.71 6.60
N GLU A 111 -12.64 15.43 6.99
CA GLU A 111 -13.78 14.87 7.72
C GLU A 111 -14.42 13.70 6.94
N THR A 112 -14.67 13.90 5.65
CA THR A 112 -15.23 12.86 4.77
C THR A 112 -14.34 11.62 4.69
N LEU A 113 -13.02 11.80 4.60
CA LEU A 113 -12.04 10.72 4.62
C LEU A 113 -12.07 9.97 5.96
N CYS A 114 -12.10 10.69 7.08
CA CYS A 114 -12.19 10.10 8.42
C CYS A 114 -13.46 9.25 8.58
N SER A 115 -14.63 9.75 8.17
CA SER A 115 -15.88 8.98 8.20
C SER A 115 -15.82 7.75 7.29
N SER A 116 -15.20 7.87 6.12
CA SER A 116 -15.04 6.75 5.18
C SER A 116 -14.16 5.64 5.77
N ILE A 117 -13.05 6.00 6.43
CA ILE A 117 -12.15 5.06 7.12
C ILE A 117 -12.87 4.41 8.31
N GLN A 118 -13.61 5.18 9.11
CA GLN A 118 -14.40 4.63 10.22
C GLN A 118 -15.42 3.59 9.73
N SER A 119 -16.10 3.85 8.61
CA SER A 119 -17.06 2.91 8.00
C SER A 119 -16.42 1.63 7.47
N LEU A 120 -15.10 1.63 7.26
CA LEU A 120 -14.32 0.44 6.87
C LEU A 120 -14.19 -0.56 8.03
N HIS A 121 -14.21 -0.07 9.28
CA HIS A 121 -13.97 -0.87 10.49
C HIS A 121 -15.26 -1.37 11.17
N THR A 122 -16.44 -0.93 10.74
CA THR A 122 -17.73 -1.32 11.36
C THR A 122 -18.27 -2.68 10.91
N THR A 123 -17.46 -3.58 10.34
CA THR A 123 -17.84 -4.98 10.07
C THR A 123 -17.79 -5.88 11.32
N HIS A 124 -17.82 -5.30 12.51
CA HIS A 124 -17.85 -6.06 13.76
C HIS A 124 -19.05 -5.68 14.63
N SER A 125 -20.16 -6.41 14.47
CA SER A 125 -21.13 -6.81 15.51
C SER A 125 -22.09 -7.84 14.94
#